data_AF-A0A3A9SNN0-F1
#
_entry.id   AF-A0A3A9SNN0-F1
#
_cell.length_a   1.000
_cell.length_b   1.000
_cell.length_c   1.000
_cell.angle_alpha   90.00
_cell.angle_beta   90.00
_cell.angle_gamma   90.00
#
_symmetry.space_group_name_H-M   'P 1'
#
loop_
_entity.id
_entity.type
_entity.pdbx_description
1 polymer ?
#
loop_
_entity_poly.entity_id
_entity_poly.type
_entity_poly.pdbx_seq_one_letter_code
_entity_poly.pdbx_strand_id
1 'polypeptide(L)'
;MQGQSREAMDNKYREQMKAWMMIQVIGQTSINFLNVKKLAKEMRQHLATLLNCDIAEFADYFIDSCKDSKSYRAAIFGTMTMSDEGARTRLLEDIDQVTKTIPEKFGLEDSFEPIRIAFLNSLNRVQ
;
A
#
# COMPACT_ATOMS: atom_id res chain seq x y z
N MET A 1 21.13 2.79 17.88
CA MET A 1 19.80 3.27 18.33
C MET A 1 18.76 3.32 17.18
N GLN A 2 19.13 3.47 15.91
CA GLN A 2 18.17 3.46 14.78
C GLN A 2 17.44 2.11 14.55
N GLY A 3 18.06 0.97 14.86
CA GLY A 3 17.46 -0.36 14.63
C GLY A 3 16.25 -0.71 15.51
N GLN A 4 16.23 -0.27 16.78
CA GLN A 4 15.11 -0.55 17.70
C GLN A 4 13.84 0.21 17.34
N SER A 5 13.97 1.43 16.79
CA SER A 5 12.83 2.23 16.35
C SER A 5 12.19 1.65 15.08
N ARG A 6 12.99 1.08 14.18
CA ARG A 6 12.50 0.48 12.93
C ARG A 6 11.76 -0.83 13.19
N GLU A 7 12.33 -1.73 13.98
CA GLU A 7 11.70 -3.00 14.33
C GLU A 7 10.38 -2.80 15.09
N ALA A 8 10.29 -1.77 15.94
CA ALA A 8 9.06 -1.40 16.62
C ALA A 8 7.96 -0.98 15.63
N MET A 9 8.29 -0.19 14.60
CA MET A 9 7.34 0.24 13.57
C MET A 9 6.96 -0.91 12.64
N ASP A 10 7.92 -1.76 12.26
CA ASP A 10 7.67 -2.99 11.50
C ASP A 10 6.68 -3.90 12.24
N ASN A 11 6.82 -4.02 13.57
CA ASN A 11 5.90 -4.77 14.41
C ASN A 11 4.53 -4.08 14.56
N LYS A 12 4.51 -2.75 14.75
CA LYS A 12 3.28 -1.96 14.89
C LYS A 12 2.39 -2.04 13.66
N TYR A 13 2.98 -1.94 12.46
CA TYR A 13 2.25 -1.87 11.20
C TYR A 13 2.27 -3.17 10.37
N ARG A 14 2.67 -4.28 10.98
CA ARG A 14 2.79 -5.60 10.32
C ARG A 14 1.49 -6.01 9.62
N GLU A 15 0.36 -5.90 10.30
CA GLU A 15 -0.93 -6.33 9.76
C GLU A 15 -1.43 -5.38 8.65
N GLN A 16 -1.14 -4.09 8.76
CA GLN A 16 -1.45 -3.09 7.73
C GLN A 16 -0.61 -3.30 6.47
N MET A 17 0.70 -3.57 6.62
CA MET A 17 1.57 -3.96 5.51
C MET A 17 1.06 -5.22 4.81
N LYS A 18 0.67 -6.24 5.60
CA LYS A 18 0.08 -7.46 5.06
C LYS A 18 -1.23 -7.20 4.34
N ALA A 19 -2.13 -6.39 4.90
CA ALA A 19 -3.40 -6.02 4.28
C ALA A 19 -3.17 -5.29 2.94
N TRP A 20 -2.22 -4.35 2.89
CA TRP A 20 -1.82 -3.67 1.67
C TRP A 20 -1.38 -4.65 0.57
N MET A 21 -0.44 -5.55 0.89
CA MET A 21 0.04 -6.56 -0.05
C MET A 21 -1.07 -7.51 -0.51
N MET A 22 -1.96 -7.92 0.40
CA MET A 22 -3.06 -8.81 0.05
C MET A 22 -4.07 -8.15 -0.90
N ILE A 23 -4.32 -6.83 -0.78
CA ILE A 23 -5.14 -6.10 -1.75
C ILE A 23 -4.48 -6.15 -3.14
N GLN A 24 -3.17 -5.96 -3.25
CA GLN A 24 -2.45 -6.09 -4.53
C GLN A 24 -2.59 -7.49 -5.13
N VAL A 25 -2.52 -8.55 -4.30
CA VAL A 25 -2.76 -9.95 -4.72
C VAL A 25 -4.19 -10.15 -5.23
N ILE A 26 -5.19 -9.56 -4.56
CA ILE A 26 -6.58 -9.56 -5.04
C ILE A 26 -6.68 -8.87 -6.40
N GLY A 27 -5.97 -7.76 -6.60
CA GLY A 27 -5.91 -7.04 -7.87
C GLY A 27 -5.40 -7.86 -9.05
N GLN A 28 -4.51 -8.83 -8.79
CA GLN A 28 -3.96 -9.78 -9.76
C GLN A 28 -4.83 -11.03 -9.97
N THR A 29 -5.86 -11.22 -9.13
CA THR A 29 -6.75 -12.38 -9.19
C THR A 29 -7.93 -12.12 -10.14
N SER A 30 -8.19 -13.06 -11.06
CA SER A 30 -9.36 -12.99 -11.93
C SER A 30 -10.67 -13.11 -11.13
N ILE A 31 -11.52 -12.08 -11.22
CA ILE A 31 -12.82 -12.05 -10.56
C ILE A 31 -13.86 -12.78 -11.41
N ASN A 32 -14.58 -13.71 -10.81
CA ASN A 32 -15.69 -14.43 -11.42
C ASN A 32 -16.80 -14.68 -10.39
N PHE A 33 -17.93 -15.24 -10.84
CA PHE A 33 -19.12 -15.43 -9.99
C PHE A 33 -18.88 -16.37 -8.80
N LEU A 34 -17.87 -17.25 -8.86
CA LEU A 34 -17.56 -18.19 -7.78
C LEU A 34 -16.78 -17.52 -6.65
N ASN A 35 -15.90 -16.56 -6.96
CA ASN A 35 -15.01 -15.95 -5.98
C ASN A 35 -15.39 -14.51 -5.57
N VAL A 36 -16.23 -13.81 -6.32
CA VAL A 36 -16.55 -12.38 -6.09
C VAL A 36 -17.04 -12.10 -4.66
N LYS A 37 -17.88 -12.98 -4.09
CA LYS A 37 -18.37 -12.81 -2.70
C LYS A 37 -17.26 -12.99 -1.66
N LYS A 38 -16.36 -13.95 -1.88
CA LYS A 38 -15.21 -14.22 -1.01
C LYS A 38 -14.23 -13.06 -1.07
N LEU A 39 -13.85 -12.64 -2.27
CA LEU A 39 -12.93 -11.52 -2.49
C LEU A 39 -13.48 -10.21 -1.93
N ALA A 40 -14.78 -9.93 -2.10
CA ALA A 40 -15.42 -8.76 -1.49
C ALA A 40 -15.37 -8.81 0.05
N LYS A 41 -15.49 -10.00 0.65
CA LYS A 41 -15.34 -10.17 2.11
C LYS A 41 -13.90 -9.91 2.56
N GLU A 42 -12.92 -10.45 1.83
CA GLU A 42 -11.49 -10.24 2.10
C GLU A 42 -11.12 -8.76 1.97
N MET A 43 -11.59 -8.07 0.92
CA MET A 43 -11.39 -6.63 0.73
C MET A 43 -11.91 -5.81 1.92
N ARG A 44 -13.11 -6.12 2.44
CA ARG A 44 -13.65 -5.45 3.63
C ARG A 44 -12.83 -5.72 4.89
N GLN A 45 -12.26 -6.92 5.02
CA GLN A 45 -11.37 -7.25 6.14
C GLN A 45 -10.07 -6.45 6.05
N HIS A 46 -9.47 -6.37 4.86
CA HIS A 46 -8.25 -5.58 4.65
C HIS A 46 -8.48 -4.08 4.86
N LEU A 47 -9.61 -3.54 4.39
CA LEU A 47 -10.03 -2.18 4.68
C LEU A 47 -10.11 -1.93 6.19
N ALA A 48 -10.80 -2.80 6.94
CA ALA A 48 -10.90 -2.67 8.39
C ALA A 48 -9.53 -2.70 9.07
N THR A 49 -8.61 -3.55 8.64
CA THR A 49 -7.23 -3.58 9.14
C THR A 49 -6.49 -2.26 8.87
N LEU A 50 -6.62 -1.70 7.66
CA LEU A 50 -5.96 -0.44 7.28
C LEU A 50 -6.53 0.76 8.05
N LEU A 51 -7.82 0.76 8.35
CA LEU A 51 -8.48 1.79 9.16
C LEU A 51 -8.23 1.64 10.67
N ASN A 52 -7.79 0.46 11.13
CA ASN A 52 -7.50 0.19 12.54
C ASN A 52 -6.07 0.61 12.93
N CYS A 53 -5.65 1.82 12.54
CA CYS A 53 -4.39 2.43 12.94
C CYS A 53 -4.44 3.96 12.77
N ASP A 54 -3.38 4.64 13.21
CA ASP A 54 -3.11 6.01 12.73
C ASP A 54 -2.66 5.93 11.27
N ILE A 55 -3.57 6.27 10.36
CA ILE A 55 -3.36 6.15 8.91
C ILE A 55 -2.27 7.11 8.42
N ALA A 56 -2.16 8.30 9.03
CA ALA A 56 -1.16 9.29 8.62
C ALA A 56 0.25 8.80 9.00
N GLU A 57 0.41 8.30 10.23
CA GLU A 57 1.67 7.72 10.68
C GLU A 57 2.02 6.43 9.91
N PHE A 58 1.02 5.59 9.61
CA PHE A 58 1.22 4.42 8.77
C PHE A 58 1.68 4.79 7.35
N ALA A 59 1.06 5.81 6.74
CA ALA A 59 1.44 6.29 5.41
C ALA A 59 2.89 6.78 5.39
N ASP A 60 3.28 7.62 6.35
CA ASP A 60 4.67 8.10 6.46
C ASP A 60 5.65 6.95 6.61
N TYR A 61 5.36 6.02 7.54
CA TYR A 61 6.16 4.82 7.71
C TYR A 61 6.23 3.98 6.43
N PHE A 62 5.12 3.77 5.72
CA PHE A 62 5.08 2.97 4.49
C PHE A 62 5.95 3.58 3.40
N ILE A 63 5.79 4.88 3.14
CA ILE A 63 6.56 5.59 2.12
C ILE A 63 8.05 5.58 2.46
N ASP A 64 8.42 5.82 3.72
CA ASP A 64 9.81 5.72 4.17
C ASP A 64 10.38 4.30 4.01
N SER A 65 9.57 3.28 4.32
CA SER A 65 9.93 1.87 4.12
C SER A 65 10.23 1.54 2.65
N CYS A 66 9.46 2.12 1.74
CA CYS A 66 9.69 1.96 0.30
C CYS A 66 10.97 2.68 -0.15
N LYS A 67 11.36 3.79 0.47
CA LYS A 67 12.59 4.52 0.15
C LYS A 67 13.86 3.81 0.64
N ASP A 68 13.81 3.26 1.85
CA ASP A 68 14.94 2.53 2.46
C ASP A 68 15.12 1.12 1.88
N SER A 69 14.10 0.61 1.19
CA SER A 69 14.16 -0.68 0.53
C SER A 69 15.09 -0.66 -0.68
N LYS A 70 16.19 -1.42 -0.59
CA LYS A 70 17.06 -1.73 -1.74
C LYS A 70 16.28 -2.36 -2.91
N SER A 71 15.14 -3.02 -2.67
CA SER A 71 14.32 -3.64 -3.72
C SER A 71 13.40 -2.66 -4.44
N TYR A 72 13.05 -1.52 -3.83
CA TYR A 72 12.36 -0.43 -4.54
C TYR A 72 13.34 0.41 -5.37
N ARG A 73 14.63 0.47 -5.00
CA ARG A 73 15.68 1.09 -5.84
C ARG A 73 16.30 0.15 -6.87
N ALA A 74 16.09 -1.17 -6.75
CA ALA A 74 16.56 -2.18 -7.70
C ALA A 74 15.56 -2.31 -8.86
N ALA A 75 15.99 -1.98 -10.08
CA ALA A 75 15.09 -1.83 -11.21
C ALA A 75 14.57 -3.14 -11.83
N ILE A 76 13.40 -2.99 -12.46
CA ILE A 76 12.99 -3.71 -13.67
C ILE A 76 14.13 -3.52 -14.71
N PHE A 77 14.75 -4.62 -15.15
CA PHE A 77 15.94 -4.70 -16.03
C PHE A 77 17.33 -4.46 -15.40
N GLY A 78 17.57 -4.97 -14.20
CA GLY A 78 18.86 -5.58 -13.81
C GLY A 78 20.13 -4.71 -13.68
N THR A 79 20.17 -3.47 -14.19
CA THR A 79 21.41 -2.65 -14.18
C THR A 79 21.21 -1.15 -13.95
N MET A 80 19.98 -0.63 -13.99
CA MET A 80 19.71 0.79 -13.74
C MET A 80 19.18 0.98 -12.31
N THR A 81 19.64 1.98 -11.57
CA THR A 81 18.96 2.39 -10.33
C THR A 81 17.72 3.16 -10.71
N MET A 82 16.55 2.83 -10.16
CA MET A 82 15.35 3.64 -10.37
C MET A 82 15.61 5.06 -9.88
N SER A 83 15.30 6.08 -10.70
CA SER A 83 15.37 7.47 -10.26
C SER A 83 14.34 7.70 -9.16
N ASP A 84 14.57 8.69 -8.29
CA ASP A 84 13.62 9.03 -7.24
C ASP A 84 12.23 9.40 -7.82
N GLU A 85 12.21 9.97 -9.03
CA GLU A 85 10.99 10.23 -9.80
C GLU A 85 10.28 8.96 -10.27
N GLY A 86 11.03 7.95 -10.73
CA GLY A 86 10.48 6.64 -11.07
C GLY A 86 9.90 5.92 -9.85
N ALA A 87 10.59 5.99 -8.70
CA ALA A 87 10.11 5.43 -7.45
C ALA A 87 8.82 6.10 -6.97
N ARG A 88 8.75 7.43 -7.08
CA ARG A 88 7.55 8.20 -6.78
C ARG A 88 6.40 7.82 -7.71
N THR A 89 6.64 7.69 -9.01
CA THR A 89 5.63 7.30 -10.00
C THR A 89 5.07 5.91 -9.67
N ARG A 90 5.95 4.96 -9.34
CA ARG A 90 5.53 3.62 -8.95
C ARG A 90 4.69 3.61 -7.66
N LEU A 91 5.07 4.41 -6.68
CA LEU A 91 4.28 4.57 -5.45
C LEU A 91 2.91 5.18 -5.73
N LEU A 92 2.82 6.17 -6.62
CA LEU A 92 1.54 6.74 -7.04
C LEU A 92 0.64 5.69 -7.69
N GLU A 93 1.20 4.86 -8.57
CA GLU A 93 0.47 3.74 -9.19
C GLU A 93 -0.02 2.72 -8.14
N ASP A 94 0.86 2.30 -7.22
CA ASP A 94 0.50 1.35 -6.17
C ASP A 94 -0.58 1.93 -5.24
N ILE A 95 -0.51 3.22 -4.89
CA ILE A 95 -1.54 3.93 -4.11
C ILE A 95 -2.87 3.93 -4.86
N ASP A 96 -2.89 4.32 -6.14
CA ASP A 96 -4.12 4.32 -6.94
C ASP A 96 -4.72 2.91 -7.08
N GLN A 97 -3.87 1.90 -7.33
CA GLN A 97 -4.33 0.52 -7.41
C GLN A 97 -4.99 0.05 -6.11
N VAL A 98 -4.32 0.23 -4.97
CA VAL A 98 -4.79 -0.29 -3.68
C VAL A 98 -5.99 0.49 -3.13
N THR A 99 -6.07 1.80 -3.41
CA THR A 99 -7.08 2.66 -2.79
C THR A 99 -8.23 3.05 -3.72
N LYS A 100 -8.12 2.78 -5.03
CA LYS A 100 -9.17 3.11 -6.01
C LYS A 100 -9.46 1.96 -6.96
N THR A 101 -8.52 1.61 -7.84
CA THR A 101 -8.78 0.71 -8.98
C THR A 101 -9.17 -0.72 -8.53
N ILE A 102 -8.57 -1.26 -7.47
CA ILE A 102 -8.93 -2.59 -6.94
C ILE A 102 -10.24 -2.53 -6.13
N PRO A 103 -10.41 -1.60 -5.16
CA PRO A 103 -11.67 -1.43 -4.42
C PRO A 103 -12.91 -1.19 -5.30
N GLU A 104 -12.77 -0.45 -6.41
CA GLU A 104 -13.87 -0.14 -7.33
C GLU A 104 -14.54 -1.39 -7.90
N LYS A 105 -13.77 -2.47 -8.13
CA LYS A 105 -14.30 -3.77 -8.59
C LYS A 105 -15.29 -4.40 -7.60
N PHE A 106 -15.33 -3.90 -6.37
CA PHE A 106 -16.20 -4.36 -5.29
C PHE A 106 -17.12 -3.26 -4.74
N GLY A 107 -17.12 -2.05 -5.31
CA GLY A 107 -17.90 -0.89 -4.83
C GLY A 107 -17.45 -0.37 -3.46
N LEU A 108 -16.14 -0.34 -3.22
CA LEU A 108 -15.54 0.06 -1.93
C LEU A 108 -14.63 1.29 -2.02
N GLU A 109 -14.46 1.88 -3.20
CA GLU A 109 -13.56 3.00 -3.50
C GLU A 109 -13.74 4.20 -2.55
N ASP A 110 -14.98 4.61 -2.26
CA ASP A 110 -15.26 5.71 -1.34
C ASP A 110 -14.82 5.40 0.09
N SER A 111 -14.87 4.12 0.48
CA SER A 111 -14.44 3.69 1.82
C SER A 111 -12.91 3.71 1.98
N PHE A 112 -12.18 3.66 0.86
CA PHE A 112 -10.72 3.76 0.85
C PHE A 112 -10.22 5.21 0.74
N GLU A 113 -11.09 6.19 0.53
CA GLU A 113 -10.71 7.60 0.36
C GLU A 113 -9.82 8.16 1.48
N PRO A 114 -10.10 7.91 2.77
CA PRO A 114 -9.23 8.42 3.85
C PRO A 114 -7.81 7.88 3.77
N ILE A 115 -7.65 6.62 3.34
CA ILE A 115 -6.36 5.98 3.14
C ILE A 115 -5.64 6.63 1.95
N ARG A 116 -6.35 6.85 0.84
CA ARG A 116 -5.80 7.51 -0.35
C ARG A 116 -5.26 8.90 -0.02
N ILE A 117 -6.05 9.71 0.67
CA ILE A 117 -5.66 11.08 1.06
C ILE A 117 -4.41 11.06 1.95
N ALA A 118 -4.37 10.19 2.97
CA ALA A 118 -3.22 10.09 3.86
C ALA A 118 -1.93 9.73 3.11
N PHE A 119 -1.99 8.75 2.21
CA PHE A 119 -0.84 8.30 1.43
C PHE A 119 -0.37 9.34 0.40
N LEU A 120 -1.29 10.01 -0.30
CA LEU A 120 -0.93 11.09 -1.23
C LEU A 120 -0.33 12.29 -0.49
N ASN A 121 -0.88 12.65 0.67
CA ASN A 121 -0.33 13.71 1.52
C ASN A 121 1.07 13.35 2.01
N SER A 122 1.29 12.12 2.46
CA SER A 122 2.60 11.62 2.86
C SER A 122 3.60 11.69 1.72
N LEU A 123 3.28 11.12 0.55
CA LEU A 123 4.17 11.11 -0.60
C LEU A 123 4.55 12.52 -1.10
N ASN A 124 3.64 13.49 -0.98
CA ASN A 124 3.91 14.89 -1.34
C ASN A 124 4.79 15.64 -0.32
N ARG A 125 4.89 15.17 0.93
CA ARG A 125 5.81 15.76 1.93
C ARG A 125 7.26 15.40 1.66
N VAL A 126 7.51 14.29 0.98
CA VAL A 126 8.88 13.75 0.82
C VAL A 126 9.55 14.20 -0.49
N GLN A 127 9.30 15.46 -0.89
CA GLN A 127 9.95 16.17 -2.00
C GLN A 127 11.43 16.45 -1.72
#